data_AF-A0A8H5QEX2-F1
#
_entry.id   AF-A0A8H5QEX2-F1
#
_cell.length_a   1.000
_cell.length_b   1.000
_cell.length_c   1.000
_cell.angle_alpha   90.00
_cell.angle_beta   90.00
_cell.angle_gamma   90.00
#
_symmetry.space_group_name_H-M   'P 1'
#
loop_
_entity.id
_entity.type
_entity.pdbx_description
1 polymer ?
#
loop_
_entity_poly.entity_id
_entity_poly.type
_entity_poly.pdbx_seq_one_letter_code
_entity_poly.pdbx_strand_id
1 'polypeptide(L)'
;MGWPYEFLTLTDEEKHQRRLSLDYYACTAHLSAFVPALLFLVIRLINRVRKGRNSGYLQVPGSPGVKANRQRWISRLMEKGPIVKWWLGEDVVFMGSHWGQRDEWVLGTAWTVWLLVLSVHGTGKDYLHLTKRVGIVATSQMPIQYLLALKALNPYAYLLHSSHEHLNRYHRVLGRIIYYLLILHAILYNVFFIESGIWFKRFFAPVVFAGVAGFTVLHVLNGTAMARVRQASYRLFFIVHLLGAFAIPPLIYYHAPSSRFYIAEAVGVFVLDLAARKMTTITAPAIIEAIPGTSLVKVSAKLTAPKIAKYTARPGSHIYLNVPAASRPGIGQFSAPYLVFEFLYNPFTVASTNQETGELTFVARTRNGPMTNRLHHLSSSTNAGGSTDKVELNIEGPYGAIGKTFNDLINSGINRILIVAGGVGATFAVPLYHAVLAENSTTNVQLVWAIRSAGDATWAASTPTGKSLLDDDQVQLFLTGDMGVANDNDNAAGVEMNNLSQRSTRPVIRNSKRPDLQRIVDDTFQKRQHDSVAILVCGPVEMSRDLRKSVTPWVMRGRKVWWHNESFGW
;
A
#
# COMPACT_ATOMS: atom_id res chain seq x y z
N MET A 1 12.12 -19.90 -40.74
CA MET A 1 12.53 -18.48 -40.85
C MET A 1 13.85 -18.33 -40.12
N GLY A 2 14.90 -17.80 -40.77
CA GLY A 2 16.21 -17.62 -40.14
C GLY A 2 16.22 -16.51 -39.07
N TRP A 3 17.16 -16.59 -38.13
CA TRP A 3 17.37 -15.58 -37.10
C TRP A 3 17.80 -14.23 -37.74
N PRO A 4 17.11 -13.11 -37.46
CA PRO A 4 17.30 -11.86 -38.22
C PRO A 4 18.49 -10.99 -37.75
N TYR A 5 19.21 -11.38 -36.70
CA TYR A 5 20.31 -10.61 -36.12
C TYR A 5 21.67 -11.25 -36.41
N GLU A 6 22.66 -10.40 -36.66
CA GLU A 6 24.01 -10.76 -37.09
C GLU A 6 25.06 -10.21 -36.10
N PHE A 7 26.21 -10.87 -36.01
CA PHE A 7 27.36 -10.39 -35.24
C PHE A 7 28.21 -9.46 -36.10
N LEU A 8 27.95 -8.15 -35.98
CA LEU A 8 28.61 -7.14 -36.79
C LEU A 8 29.93 -6.67 -36.16
N THR A 9 30.96 -6.57 -36.99
CA THR A 9 32.20 -5.87 -36.66
C THR A 9 32.02 -4.40 -37.03
N LEU A 10 32.03 -3.53 -36.02
CA LEU A 10 31.85 -2.09 -36.21
C LEU A 10 33.18 -1.35 -36.18
N THR A 11 33.27 -0.29 -36.98
CA THR A 11 34.27 0.78 -36.84
C THR A 11 34.09 1.53 -35.51
N ASP A 12 35.09 2.29 -35.10
CA ASP A 12 34.99 3.04 -33.83
C ASP A 12 33.94 4.15 -33.89
N GLU A 13 33.74 4.76 -35.06
CA GLU A 13 32.65 5.72 -35.27
C GLU A 13 31.29 5.06 -35.11
N GLU A 14 31.06 3.89 -35.72
CA GLU A 14 29.80 3.16 -35.57
C GLU A 14 29.57 2.68 -34.11
N LYS A 15 30.63 2.29 -33.38
CA LYS A 15 30.52 2.00 -31.94
C LYS A 15 30.12 3.24 -31.15
N HIS A 16 30.65 4.41 -31.50
CA HIS A 16 30.28 5.68 -30.90
C HIS A 16 28.81 6.02 -31.18
N GLN A 17 28.37 5.91 -32.43
CA GLN A 17 26.95 6.08 -32.78
C GLN A 17 26.03 5.10 -32.05
N ARG A 18 26.45 3.82 -31.94
CA ARG A 18 25.73 2.82 -31.13
C ARG A 18 25.61 3.27 -29.68
N ARG A 19 26.67 3.83 -29.09
CA ARG A 19 26.68 4.34 -27.70
C ARG A 19 25.73 5.52 -27.52
N LEU A 20 25.79 6.54 -28.39
CA LEU A 20 24.87 7.67 -28.36
C LEU A 20 23.41 7.20 -28.47
N SER A 21 23.17 6.27 -29.38
CA SER A 21 21.87 5.65 -29.53
C SER A 21 21.45 4.98 -28.21
N LEU A 22 22.29 4.12 -27.60
CA LEU A 22 22.05 3.47 -26.30
C LEU A 22 21.62 4.46 -25.22
N ASP A 23 22.33 5.58 -25.08
CA ASP A 23 22.02 6.64 -24.13
C ASP A 23 20.67 7.31 -24.41
N TYR A 24 20.39 7.63 -25.68
CA TYR A 24 19.13 8.27 -26.08
C TYR A 24 17.89 7.46 -25.68
N TYR A 25 17.84 6.15 -25.98
CA TYR A 25 16.66 5.35 -25.63
C TYR A 25 16.59 5.04 -24.13
N ALA A 26 17.73 4.91 -23.45
CA ALA A 26 17.73 4.77 -21.99
C ALA A 26 17.15 6.03 -21.32
N CYS A 27 17.57 7.21 -21.78
CA CYS A 27 17.05 8.49 -21.30
C CYS A 27 15.57 8.64 -21.63
N THR A 28 15.16 8.27 -22.85
CA THR A 28 13.75 8.28 -23.26
C THR A 28 12.91 7.34 -22.39
N ALA A 29 13.37 6.11 -22.12
CA ALA A 29 12.70 5.16 -21.25
C ALA A 29 12.55 5.68 -19.82
N HIS A 30 13.60 6.31 -19.30
CA HIS A 30 13.61 6.93 -17.98
C HIS A 30 12.62 8.12 -17.90
N LEU A 31 12.71 9.08 -18.81
CA LEU A 31 11.83 10.26 -18.84
C LEU A 31 10.36 9.89 -19.10
N SER A 32 10.11 8.84 -19.90
CA SER A 32 8.77 8.34 -20.17
C SER A 32 8.01 7.96 -18.88
N ALA A 33 8.72 7.54 -17.83
CA ALA A 33 8.09 7.11 -16.59
C ALA A 33 7.41 8.26 -15.82
N PHE A 34 7.80 9.51 -16.09
CA PHE A 34 7.19 10.69 -15.49
C PHE A 34 5.98 11.21 -16.28
N VAL A 35 5.77 10.75 -17.52
CA VAL A 35 4.66 11.18 -18.38
C VAL A 35 3.28 10.96 -17.73
N PRO A 36 2.96 9.80 -17.11
CA PRO A 36 1.68 9.61 -16.44
C PRO A 36 1.42 10.64 -15.33
N ALA A 37 2.45 10.99 -14.56
CA ALA A 37 2.37 11.99 -13.50
C ALA A 37 2.12 13.40 -14.07
N LEU A 38 2.83 13.75 -15.15
CA LEU A 38 2.64 15.03 -15.86
C LEU A 38 1.24 15.13 -16.47
N LEU A 39 0.75 14.07 -17.13
CA LEU A 39 -0.60 14.03 -17.68
C LEU A 39 -1.66 14.21 -16.59
N PHE A 40 -1.48 13.57 -15.44
CA PHE A 40 -2.37 13.74 -14.30
C PHE A 40 -2.41 15.20 -13.81
N LEU A 41 -1.25 15.85 -13.68
CA LEU A 41 -1.15 17.26 -13.31
C LEU A 41 -1.86 18.18 -14.31
N VAL A 42 -1.68 17.94 -15.61
CA VAL A 42 -2.35 18.69 -16.68
C VAL A 42 -3.87 18.51 -16.60
N ILE A 43 -4.36 17.28 -16.43
CA ILE A 43 -5.79 17.00 -16.28
C ILE A 43 -6.36 17.73 -15.05
N ARG A 44 -5.65 17.71 -13.93
CA ARG A 44 -6.07 18.39 -12.70
C ARG A 44 -6.12 19.91 -12.89
N LEU A 45 -5.13 20.49 -13.56
CA LEU A 45 -5.10 21.92 -13.88
C LEU A 45 -6.29 22.30 -14.78
N ILE A 46 -6.54 21.54 -15.84
CA ILE A 46 -7.69 21.75 -16.74
C ILE A 46 -9.00 21.69 -15.96
N ASN A 47 -9.17 20.71 -15.06
CA ASN A 47 -10.37 20.57 -14.24
C ASN A 47 -10.54 21.74 -13.26
N ARG A 48 -9.44 22.24 -12.67
CA ARG A 48 -9.47 23.42 -11.78
C ARG A 48 -9.90 24.67 -12.54
N VAL A 49 -9.31 24.94 -13.70
CA VAL A 49 -9.66 26.09 -14.57
C VAL A 49 -11.13 26.01 -15.01
N ARG A 50 -11.61 24.81 -15.36
CA ARG A 50 -13.02 24.58 -15.72
C ARG A 50 -13.99 24.87 -14.57
N LYS A 51 -13.70 24.39 -13.36
CA LYS A 51 -14.51 24.69 -12.17
C LYS A 51 -14.53 26.19 -11.86
N GLY A 52 -13.39 26.86 -11.96
CA GLY A 52 -13.30 28.31 -11.78
C GLY A 52 -14.12 29.11 -12.80
N ARG A 53 -14.16 28.68 -14.06
CA ARG A 53 -15.00 29.30 -15.11
C ARG A 53 -16.51 29.08 -14.90
N ASN A 54 -16.92 27.89 -14.46
CA ASN A 54 -18.34 27.61 -14.20
C ASN A 54 -18.90 28.32 -12.95
N SER A 55 -18.04 28.81 -12.05
CA SER A 55 -18.46 29.56 -10.86
C SER A 55 -18.74 31.05 -11.15
N GLY A 56 -18.45 31.56 -12.35
CA GLY A 56 -18.38 33.01 -12.61
C GLY A 56 -19.16 33.57 -13.79
N TYR A 57 -19.93 32.80 -14.58
CA TYR A 57 -20.67 33.40 -15.69
C TYR A 57 -21.85 32.54 -16.19
N LEU A 58 -23.08 33.06 -16.04
CA LEU A 58 -24.24 32.68 -16.83
C LEU A 58 -24.09 33.31 -18.22
N GLN A 59 -23.55 32.59 -19.20
CA GLN A 59 -23.54 33.07 -20.59
C GLN A 59 -24.51 32.27 -21.46
N VAL A 60 -25.41 33.03 -22.09
CA VAL A 60 -26.39 32.64 -23.13
C VAL A 60 -25.71 31.83 -24.25
N PRO A 61 -26.36 30.78 -24.81
CA PRO A 61 -25.66 29.82 -25.66
C PRO A 61 -25.49 30.31 -27.10
N GLY A 62 -24.23 30.43 -27.53
CA GLY A 62 -23.86 30.41 -28.95
C GLY A 62 -23.83 28.98 -29.52
N SER A 63 -24.45 28.80 -30.70
CA SER A 63 -24.51 27.64 -31.60
C SER A 63 -24.66 26.23 -30.96
N PRO A 64 -25.86 25.61 -31.02
CA PRO A 64 -26.18 24.33 -30.37
C PRO A 64 -25.43 23.10 -30.91
N GLY A 65 -25.06 23.07 -32.20
CA GLY A 65 -24.69 21.82 -32.89
C GLY A 65 -23.31 21.25 -32.52
N VAL A 66 -22.28 22.11 -32.45
CA VAL A 66 -20.89 21.65 -32.23
C VAL A 66 -20.58 21.46 -30.75
N LYS A 67 -21.18 22.26 -29.86
CA LYS A 67 -21.10 22.06 -28.41
C LYS A 67 -21.86 20.81 -27.96
N ALA A 68 -23.05 20.54 -28.50
CA ALA A 68 -23.84 19.35 -28.13
C ALA A 68 -23.11 18.03 -28.43
N ASN A 69 -22.40 17.92 -29.56
CA ASN A 69 -21.66 16.70 -29.89
C ASN A 69 -20.40 16.51 -29.05
N ARG A 70 -19.66 17.59 -28.77
CA ARG A 70 -18.47 17.55 -27.90
C ARG A 70 -18.85 17.31 -26.44
N GLN A 71 -19.96 17.88 -25.95
CA GLN A 71 -20.52 17.59 -24.63
C GLN A 71 -21.07 16.16 -24.55
N ARG A 72 -21.69 15.60 -25.60
CA ARG A 72 -22.17 14.21 -25.62
C ARG A 72 -21.06 13.17 -25.54
N TRP A 73 -19.93 13.37 -26.22
CA TRP A 73 -18.80 12.44 -26.12
C TRP A 73 -18.12 12.51 -24.75
N ILE A 74 -17.89 13.73 -24.24
CA ILE A 74 -17.32 13.95 -22.90
C ILE A 74 -18.26 13.42 -21.82
N SER A 75 -19.58 13.64 -21.94
CA SER A 75 -20.57 13.16 -20.97
C SER A 75 -20.62 11.63 -20.96
N ARG A 76 -20.60 10.97 -22.13
CA ARG A 76 -20.55 9.50 -22.22
C ARG A 76 -19.26 8.91 -21.60
N LEU A 77 -18.12 9.58 -21.79
CA LEU A 77 -16.85 9.18 -21.16
C LEU A 77 -16.86 9.40 -19.64
N MET A 78 -17.48 10.49 -19.17
CA MET A 78 -17.64 10.79 -17.74
C MET A 78 -18.66 9.87 -17.06
N GLU A 79 -19.72 9.45 -17.75
CA GLU A 79 -20.72 8.48 -17.26
C GLU A 79 -20.12 7.08 -17.11
N LYS A 80 -19.26 6.66 -18.06
CA LYS A 80 -18.58 5.35 -17.99
C LYS A 80 -17.32 5.36 -17.12
N GLY A 81 -16.79 6.52 -16.77
CA GLY A 81 -15.57 6.67 -15.96
C GLY A 81 -15.59 5.89 -14.64
N PRO A 82 -16.64 6.02 -13.80
CA PRO A 82 -16.77 5.26 -12.56
C PRO A 82 -16.81 3.74 -12.78
N ILE A 83 -17.48 3.28 -13.84
CA ILE A 83 -17.56 1.85 -14.19
C ILE A 83 -16.19 1.33 -14.62
N VAL A 84 -15.46 2.08 -15.46
CA VAL A 84 -14.10 1.71 -15.88
C VAL A 84 -13.15 1.70 -14.69
N LYS A 85 -13.20 2.71 -13.82
CA LYS A 85 -12.41 2.74 -12.58
C LYS A 85 -12.72 1.54 -11.68
N TRP A 86 -14.00 1.18 -11.56
CA TRP A 86 -14.42 0.02 -10.79
C TRP A 86 -13.87 -1.28 -11.37
N TRP A 87 -13.99 -1.47 -12.69
CA TRP A 87 -13.49 -2.63 -13.43
C TRP A 87 -11.97 -2.76 -13.32
N LEU A 88 -11.23 -1.65 -13.41
CA LEU A 88 -9.77 -1.64 -13.28
C LEU A 88 -9.31 -2.05 -11.88
N GLY A 89 -10.08 -1.74 -10.85
CA GLY A 89 -9.76 -2.15 -9.48
C GLY A 89 -10.19 -3.58 -9.13
N GLU A 90 -10.78 -4.35 -10.06
CA GLU A 90 -11.11 -5.75 -9.80
C GLU A 90 -9.87 -6.63 -9.80
N ASP A 91 -9.91 -7.67 -8.96
CA ASP A 91 -8.84 -8.65 -8.88
C ASP A 91 -8.84 -9.57 -10.10
N VAL A 92 -7.64 -9.91 -10.58
CA VAL A 92 -7.41 -10.97 -11.55
C VAL A 92 -7.16 -12.25 -10.79
N VAL A 93 -8.06 -13.21 -10.94
CA VAL A 93 -7.94 -14.55 -10.37
C VAL A 93 -7.64 -15.52 -11.50
N PHE A 94 -6.51 -16.21 -11.41
CA PHE A 94 -6.09 -17.21 -12.39
C PHE A 94 -5.70 -18.50 -11.67
N MET A 95 -6.26 -19.63 -12.12
CA MET A 95 -6.11 -20.95 -11.50
C MET A 95 -6.37 -20.94 -9.98
N GLY A 96 -7.43 -20.24 -9.55
CA GLY A 96 -7.81 -20.14 -8.14
C GLY A 96 -6.90 -19.28 -7.26
N SER A 97 -5.85 -18.67 -7.82
CA SER A 97 -4.92 -17.79 -7.11
C SER A 97 -5.14 -16.31 -7.49
N HIS A 98 -4.81 -15.39 -6.60
CA HIS A 98 -4.84 -13.94 -6.85
C HIS A 98 -3.56 -13.48 -7.55
N TRP A 99 -3.69 -12.76 -8.66
CA TRP A 99 -2.58 -12.30 -9.50
C TRP A 99 -2.45 -10.78 -9.57
N GLY A 100 -3.02 -10.04 -8.61
CA GLY A 100 -3.08 -8.59 -8.63
C GLY A 100 -4.38 -8.06 -9.24
N GLN A 101 -4.46 -6.75 -9.40
CA GLN A 101 -5.63 -6.07 -9.97
C GLN A 101 -5.50 -5.82 -11.48
N ARG A 102 -6.63 -5.56 -12.16
CA ARG A 102 -6.64 -5.31 -13.60
C ARG A 102 -5.84 -4.06 -14.00
N ASP A 103 -5.80 -3.03 -13.16
CA ASP A 103 -4.94 -1.85 -13.35
C ASP A 103 -3.46 -2.23 -13.44
N GLU A 104 -2.97 -3.09 -12.55
CA GLU A 104 -1.59 -3.62 -12.56
C GLU A 104 -1.27 -4.32 -13.90
N TRP A 105 -2.21 -5.13 -14.42
CA TRP A 105 -2.03 -5.84 -15.69
C TRP A 105 -2.08 -4.92 -16.91
N VAL A 106 -3.10 -4.08 -17.00
CA VAL A 106 -3.25 -3.16 -18.15
C VAL A 106 -2.06 -2.21 -18.25
N LEU A 107 -1.69 -1.58 -17.13
CA LEU A 107 -0.56 -0.65 -17.09
C LEU A 107 0.78 -1.38 -17.24
N GLY A 108 0.93 -2.55 -16.60
CA GLY A 108 2.13 -3.38 -16.70
C GLY A 108 2.40 -3.87 -18.12
N THR A 109 1.37 -4.36 -18.82
CA THR A 109 1.48 -4.80 -20.21
C THR A 109 1.79 -3.63 -21.13
N ALA A 110 1.08 -2.50 -21.00
CA ALA A 110 1.37 -1.30 -21.79
C ALA A 110 2.82 -0.82 -21.60
N TRP A 111 3.29 -0.80 -20.35
CA TRP A 111 4.67 -0.42 -20.03
C TRP A 111 5.70 -1.41 -20.58
N THR A 112 5.42 -2.70 -20.48
CA THR A 112 6.28 -3.77 -21.04
C THR A 112 6.43 -3.60 -22.55
N VAL A 113 5.32 -3.39 -23.26
CA VAL A 113 5.33 -3.17 -24.72
C VAL A 113 6.15 -1.92 -25.06
N TRP A 114 5.96 -0.81 -24.34
CA TRP A 114 6.73 0.41 -24.56
C TRP A 114 8.24 0.19 -24.38
N LEU A 115 8.67 -0.45 -23.29
CA LEU A 115 10.08 -0.72 -23.04
C LEU A 115 10.68 -1.72 -24.04
N LEU A 116 9.89 -2.70 -24.52
CA LEU A 116 10.32 -3.62 -25.58
C LEU A 116 10.48 -2.89 -26.93
N VAL A 117 9.57 -1.97 -27.27
CA VAL A 117 9.71 -1.13 -28.46
C VAL A 117 10.99 -0.30 -28.38
N LEU A 118 11.26 0.36 -27.25
CA LEU A 118 12.51 1.09 -27.04
C LEU A 118 13.75 0.17 -27.01
N SER A 119 13.56 -1.12 -26.73
CA SER A 119 14.63 -2.12 -26.74
C SER A 119 15.00 -2.61 -28.14
N VAL A 120 14.08 -2.56 -29.10
CA VAL A 120 14.25 -3.13 -30.45
C VAL A 120 14.35 -2.04 -31.52
N HIS A 121 13.65 -0.92 -31.37
CA HIS A 121 13.59 0.10 -32.40
C HIS A 121 14.99 0.70 -32.68
N GLY A 122 15.35 0.78 -33.96
CA GLY A 122 16.62 1.35 -34.41
C GLY A 122 17.87 0.51 -34.10
N THR A 123 17.75 -0.76 -33.70
CA THR A 123 18.90 -1.68 -33.56
C THR A 123 19.28 -2.38 -34.86
N GLY A 124 18.40 -2.35 -35.87
CA GLY A 124 18.62 -3.01 -37.15
C GLY A 124 18.85 -4.51 -36.97
N LYS A 125 19.89 -5.04 -37.62
CA LYS A 125 20.33 -6.44 -37.47
C LYS A 125 21.44 -6.63 -36.44
N ASP A 126 21.84 -5.59 -35.73
CA ASP A 126 22.99 -5.64 -34.83
C ASP A 126 22.64 -6.34 -33.51
N TYR A 127 23.07 -7.59 -33.38
CA TYR A 127 22.78 -8.42 -32.21
C TYR A 127 23.28 -7.81 -30.90
N LEU A 128 24.51 -7.26 -30.91
CA LEU A 128 25.11 -6.68 -29.72
C LEU A 128 24.50 -5.32 -29.38
N HIS A 129 23.97 -4.59 -30.37
CA HIS A 129 23.19 -3.38 -30.11
C HIS A 129 21.90 -3.71 -29.37
N LEU A 130 21.12 -4.69 -29.85
CA LEU A 130 19.92 -5.19 -29.16
C LEU A 130 20.26 -5.66 -27.74
N THR A 131 21.29 -6.49 -27.60
CA THR A 131 21.72 -7.05 -26.30
C THR A 131 22.02 -5.95 -25.28
N LYS A 132 22.80 -4.94 -25.69
CA LYS A 132 23.13 -3.79 -24.82
C LYS A 132 21.91 -2.90 -24.56
N ARG A 133 21.02 -2.76 -25.55
CA ARG A 133 19.81 -1.94 -25.45
C ARG A 133 18.88 -2.47 -24.36
N VAL A 134 18.56 -3.76 -24.41
CA VAL A 134 17.69 -4.42 -23.43
C VAL A 134 18.22 -4.19 -22.01
N GLY A 135 19.53 -4.34 -21.80
CA GLY A 135 20.16 -4.13 -20.50
C GLY A 135 20.08 -2.68 -20.01
N ILE A 136 20.43 -1.70 -20.85
CA ILE A 136 20.41 -0.29 -20.43
C ILE A 136 19.00 0.27 -20.28
N VAL A 137 18.04 -0.19 -21.10
CA VAL A 137 16.62 0.16 -20.92
C VAL A 137 16.12 -0.40 -19.59
N ALA A 138 16.46 -1.64 -19.23
CA ALA A 138 16.10 -2.19 -17.92
C ALA A 138 16.68 -1.37 -16.75
N THR A 139 17.98 -1.06 -16.79
CA THR A 139 18.63 -0.33 -15.69
C THR A 139 18.21 1.14 -15.60
N SER A 140 17.78 1.76 -16.71
CA SER A 140 17.21 3.12 -16.70
C SER A 140 15.94 3.26 -15.84
N GLN A 141 15.28 2.13 -15.54
CA GLN A 141 14.07 2.08 -14.70
C GLN A 141 14.36 1.96 -13.20
N MET A 142 15.62 1.75 -12.80
CA MET A 142 16.00 1.61 -11.39
C MET A 142 15.62 2.84 -10.53
N PRO A 143 15.80 4.10 -10.97
CA PRO A 143 15.31 5.26 -10.22
C PRO A 143 13.82 5.17 -9.93
N ILE A 144 13.02 4.82 -10.94
CA ILE A 144 11.56 4.72 -10.83
C ILE A 144 11.17 3.56 -9.90
N GLN A 145 11.87 2.43 -9.99
CA GLN A 145 11.67 1.29 -9.10
C GLN A 145 11.84 1.69 -7.63
N TYR A 146 12.83 2.52 -7.31
CA TYR A 146 13.06 3.03 -5.95
C TYR A 146 12.03 4.10 -5.58
N LEU A 147 11.74 5.06 -6.47
CA LEU A 147 10.72 6.10 -6.26
C LEU A 147 9.35 5.51 -5.89
N LEU A 148 8.93 4.42 -6.53
CA LEU A 148 7.66 3.75 -6.25
C LEU A 148 7.60 3.13 -4.84
N ALA A 149 8.75 2.82 -4.23
CA ALA A 149 8.84 2.22 -2.89
C ALA A 149 9.07 3.23 -1.76
N LEU A 150 9.41 4.49 -2.08
CA LEU A 150 9.67 5.52 -1.07
C LEU A 150 8.42 5.78 -0.23
N LYS A 151 8.61 6.05 1.07
CA LYS A 151 7.51 6.27 2.00
C LYS A 151 7.26 7.74 2.28
N ALA A 152 8.31 8.51 2.55
CA ALA A 152 8.21 9.92 2.95
C ALA A 152 8.22 10.86 1.73
N LEU A 153 9.22 10.72 0.85
CA LEU A 153 9.44 11.59 -0.31
C LEU A 153 8.97 10.91 -1.61
N ASN A 154 7.72 10.44 -1.62
CA ASN A 154 7.15 9.77 -2.78
C ASN A 154 6.35 10.74 -3.67
N PRO A 155 6.90 11.19 -4.82
CA PRO A 155 6.22 12.17 -5.67
C PRO A 155 4.94 11.60 -6.29
N TYR A 156 4.93 10.32 -6.66
CA TYR A 156 3.74 9.67 -7.22
C TYR A 156 2.62 9.58 -6.17
N ALA A 157 2.94 9.26 -4.92
CA ALA A 157 1.93 9.17 -3.85
C ALA A 157 1.33 10.54 -3.56
N TYR A 158 2.16 11.59 -3.56
CA TYR A 158 1.72 12.96 -3.40
C TYR A 158 0.83 13.41 -4.56
N LEU A 159 1.29 13.22 -5.81
CA LEU A 159 0.58 13.68 -7.00
C LEU A 159 -0.76 12.96 -7.17
N LEU A 160 -0.80 11.64 -7.02
CA LEU A 160 -1.98 10.81 -7.23
C LEU A 160 -2.94 10.79 -6.02
N HIS A 161 -2.67 11.58 -4.97
CA HIS A 161 -3.41 11.55 -3.70
C HIS A 161 -3.54 10.11 -3.14
N SER A 162 -2.45 9.36 -3.24
CA SER A 162 -2.39 7.95 -2.87
C SER A 162 -1.38 7.73 -1.75
N SER A 163 -1.09 6.46 -1.46
CA SER A 163 -0.14 6.05 -0.43
C SER A 163 0.95 5.16 -1.03
N HIS A 164 2.09 5.05 -0.36
CA HIS A 164 3.18 4.20 -0.88
C HIS A 164 2.77 2.72 -0.90
N GLU A 165 1.87 2.27 -0.03
CA GLU A 165 1.36 0.89 -0.05
C GLU A 165 0.59 0.61 -1.34
N HIS A 166 -0.20 1.59 -1.80
CA HIS A 166 -0.91 1.48 -3.06
C HIS A 166 0.05 1.46 -4.25
N LEU A 167 1.12 2.26 -4.20
CA LEU A 167 2.14 2.31 -5.25
C LEU A 167 3.09 1.11 -5.26
N ASN A 168 3.29 0.45 -4.13
CA ASN A 168 4.07 -0.77 -4.03
C ASN A 168 3.55 -1.88 -4.94
N ARG A 169 2.27 -1.81 -5.35
CA ARG A 169 1.70 -2.69 -6.37
C ARG A 169 2.41 -2.53 -7.71
N TYR A 170 2.61 -1.29 -8.14
CA TYR A 170 3.35 -0.95 -9.35
C TYR A 170 4.86 -1.20 -9.21
N HIS A 171 5.44 -1.04 -8.01
CA HIS A 171 6.83 -1.46 -7.74
C HIS A 171 7.04 -2.95 -8.04
N ARG A 172 6.08 -3.82 -7.68
CA ARG A 172 6.16 -5.26 -8.00
C ARG A 172 6.08 -5.51 -9.51
N VAL A 173 5.19 -4.81 -10.20
CA VAL A 173 5.04 -4.94 -11.67
C VAL A 173 6.31 -4.49 -12.37
N LEU A 174 6.83 -3.30 -12.06
CA LEU A 174 8.05 -2.78 -12.65
C LEU A 174 9.28 -3.65 -12.33
N GLY A 175 9.38 -4.15 -11.10
CA GLY A 175 10.43 -5.08 -10.70
C GLY A 175 10.45 -6.36 -11.54
N ARG A 176 9.27 -6.94 -11.84
CA ARG A 176 9.15 -8.08 -12.76
C ARG A 176 9.58 -7.73 -14.19
N ILE A 177 9.17 -6.56 -14.69
CA ILE A 177 9.55 -6.10 -16.04
C ILE A 177 11.07 -5.93 -16.15
N ILE A 178 11.69 -5.25 -15.20
CA ILE A 178 13.17 -5.09 -15.13
C ILE A 178 13.83 -6.46 -15.11
N TYR A 179 13.34 -7.37 -14.26
CA TYR A 179 13.89 -8.71 -14.15
C TYR A 179 13.79 -9.51 -15.47
N TYR A 180 12.66 -9.48 -16.17
CA TYR A 180 12.52 -10.15 -17.47
C TYR A 180 13.41 -9.55 -18.56
N LEU A 181 13.57 -8.23 -18.60
CA LEU A 181 14.51 -7.59 -19.52
C LEU A 181 15.96 -8.01 -19.20
N LEU A 182 16.33 -8.11 -17.92
CA LEU A 182 17.66 -8.57 -17.52
C LEU A 182 17.89 -10.06 -17.77
N ILE A 183 16.86 -10.91 -17.71
CA ILE A 183 16.92 -12.30 -18.20
C ILE A 183 17.25 -12.28 -19.69
N LEU A 184 16.53 -11.50 -20.50
CA LEU A 184 16.78 -11.42 -21.94
C LEU A 184 18.19 -10.92 -22.22
N HIS A 185 18.66 -9.90 -21.52
CA HIS A 185 20.04 -9.40 -21.59
C HIS A 185 21.08 -10.50 -21.30
N ALA A 186 20.88 -11.27 -20.23
CA ALA A 186 21.76 -12.36 -19.84
C ALA A 186 21.76 -13.49 -20.88
N ILE A 187 20.58 -13.90 -21.38
CA ILE A 187 20.45 -14.92 -22.43
C ILE A 187 21.19 -14.47 -23.69
N LEU A 188 20.94 -13.24 -24.14
CA LEU A 188 21.52 -12.74 -25.38
C LEU A 188 23.06 -12.68 -25.31
N TYR A 189 23.64 -12.22 -24.19
CA TYR A 189 25.10 -12.25 -24.01
C TYR A 189 25.66 -13.67 -23.92
N ASN A 190 24.96 -14.61 -23.27
CA ASN A 190 25.40 -16.00 -23.21
C ASN A 190 25.45 -16.63 -24.60
N VAL A 191 24.40 -16.43 -25.42
CA VAL A 191 24.40 -16.88 -26.82
C VAL A 191 25.58 -16.28 -27.58
N PHE A 192 25.80 -14.96 -27.49
CA PHE A 192 26.96 -14.33 -28.14
C PHE A 192 28.31 -14.92 -27.68
N PHE A 193 28.48 -15.16 -26.39
CA PHE A 193 29.72 -15.73 -25.85
C PHE A 193 29.96 -17.18 -26.25
N ILE A 194 28.90 -17.99 -26.35
CA ILE A 194 28.96 -19.39 -26.79
C ILE A 194 29.32 -19.44 -28.27
N GLU A 195 28.56 -18.74 -29.12
CA GLU A 195 28.76 -18.71 -30.57
C GLU A 195 30.12 -18.10 -30.96
N SER A 196 30.65 -17.18 -30.15
CA SER A 196 31.99 -16.61 -30.34
C SER A 196 33.12 -17.45 -29.73
N GLY A 197 32.83 -18.58 -29.10
CA GLY A 197 33.84 -19.46 -28.48
C GLY A 197 34.59 -18.86 -27.28
N ILE A 198 34.06 -17.80 -26.64
CA ILE A 198 34.73 -17.05 -25.57
C ILE A 198 34.03 -17.17 -24.21
N TRP A 199 33.05 -18.07 -24.08
CA TRP A 199 32.21 -18.18 -22.89
C TRP A 199 33.00 -18.32 -21.59
N PHE A 200 33.91 -19.30 -21.49
CA PHE A 200 34.68 -19.54 -20.27
C PHE A 200 35.53 -18.32 -19.90
N LYS A 201 36.25 -17.74 -20.88
CA LYS A 201 37.06 -16.53 -20.69
C LYS A 201 36.23 -15.34 -20.20
N ARG A 202 35.04 -15.14 -20.76
CA ARG A 202 34.18 -14.00 -20.42
C ARG A 202 33.45 -14.19 -19.10
N PHE A 203 33.01 -15.41 -18.77
CA PHE A 203 32.31 -15.70 -17.53
C PHE A 203 33.12 -15.27 -16.29
N PHE A 204 34.42 -15.56 -16.28
CA PHE A 204 35.34 -15.19 -15.19
C PHE A 204 35.96 -13.80 -15.32
N ALA A 205 35.65 -13.05 -16.39
CA ALA A 205 36.12 -11.67 -16.49
C ALA A 205 35.43 -10.83 -15.38
N PRO A 206 36.17 -10.04 -14.57
CA PRO A 206 35.62 -9.38 -13.40
C PRO A 206 34.32 -8.60 -13.65
N VAL A 207 34.26 -7.84 -14.75
CA VAL A 207 33.08 -7.05 -15.14
C VAL A 207 31.87 -7.95 -15.41
N VAL A 208 32.05 -9.07 -16.11
CA VAL A 208 30.96 -10.02 -16.42
C VAL A 208 30.56 -10.78 -15.15
N PHE A 209 31.53 -11.21 -14.35
CA PHE A 209 31.26 -11.92 -13.10
C PHE A 209 30.47 -11.07 -12.11
N ALA A 210 30.71 -9.75 -12.04
CA ALA A 210 29.86 -8.84 -11.28
C ALA A 210 28.40 -8.82 -11.78
N GLY A 211 28.21 -8.91 -13.11
CA GLY A 211 26.89 -9.07 -13.72
C GLY A 211 26.24 -10.40 -13.35
N VAL A 212 26.99 -11.50 -13.35
CA VAL A 212 26.54 -12.83 -12.90
C VAL A 212 26.13 -12.79 -11.42
N ALA A 213 26.96 -12.21 -10.56
CA ALA A 213 26.65 -12.05 -9.13
C ALA A 213 25.37 -11.21 -8.94
N GLY A 214 25.25 -10.09 -9.65
CA GLY A 214 24.05 -9.24 -9.60
C GLY A 214 22.79 -9.95 -10.10
N PHE A 215 22.91 -10.72 -11.18
CA PHE A 215 21.80 -11.52 -11.72
C PHE A 215 21.37 -12.63 -10.73
N THR A 216 22.32 -13.30 -10.08
CA THR A 216 22.02 -14.27 -9.02
C THR A 216 21.26 -13.64 -7.86
N VAL A 217 21.70 -12.46 -7.38
CA VAL A 217 20.99 -11.71 -6.33
C VAL A 217 19.57 -11.35 -6.77
N LEU A 218 19.39 -10.86 -8.00
CA LEU A 218 18.07 -10.55 -8.57
C LEU A 218 17.18 -11.80 -8.67
N HIS A 219 17.74 -12.95 -9.02
CA HIS A 219 17.01 -14.22 -9.12
C HIS A 219 16.48 -14.66 -7.75
N VAL A 220 17.34 -14.63 -6.72
CA VAL A 220 16.98 -14.96 -5.33
C VAL A 220 15.95 -13.96 -4.76
N LEU A 221 16.13 -12.67 -5.07
CA LEU A 221 15.18 -11.61 -4.69
C LEU A 221 13.79 -11.87 -5.31
N ASN A 222 13.73 -12.13 -6.62
CA ASN A 222 12.45 -12.41 -7.29
C ASN A 222 11.81 -13.71 -6.78
N GLY A 223 12.62 -14.74 -6.52
CA GLY A 223 12.14 -16.01 -5.98
C GLY A 223 11.48 -15.85 -4.60
N THR A 224 12.13 -15.12 -3.70
CA THR A 224 11.58 -14.86 -2.35
C THR A 224 10.42 -13.85 -2.37
N ALA A 225 10.33 -12.98 -3.37
CA ALA A 225 9.22 -12.04 -3.56
C ALA A 225 7.93 -12.70 -4.09
N MET A 226 7.97 -13.95 -4.54
CA MET A 226 6.80 -14.70 -4.96
C MET A 226 5.76 -14.79 -3.83
N ALA A 227 4.47 -14.66 -4.18
CA ALA A 227 3.38 -14.60 -3.20
C ALA A 227 3.38 -15.80 -2.24
N ARG A 228 3.58 -17.03 -2.75
CA ARG A 228 3.63 -18.25 -1.93
C ARG A 228 4.76 -18.22 -0.91
N VAL A 229 5.96 -17.80 -1.31
CA VAL A 229 7.14 -17.73 -0.42
C VAL A 229 6.96 -16.62 0.61
N ARG A 230 6.47 -15.45 0.19
CA ARG A 230 6.23 -14.32 1.10
C ARG A 230 5.12 -14.60 2.13
N GLN A 231 4.08 -15.33 1.73
CA GLN A 231 3.01 -15.78 2.63
C GLN A 231 3.52 -16.85 3.62
N ALA A 232 4.39 -17.75 3.17
CA ALA A 232 5.02 -18.75 4.05
C ALA A 232 6.02 -18.11 5.04
N SER A 233 6.84 -17.16 4.58
CA SER A 233 7.79 -16.42 5.42
C SER A 233 8.07 -15.02 4.88
N TYR A 234 7.31 -14.04 5.38
CA TYR A 234 7.55 -12.63 5.08
C TYR A 234 8.94 -12.18 5.56
N ARG A 235 9.43 -12.76 6.66
CA ARG A 235 10.77 -12.46 7.21
C ARG A 235 11.89 -12.83 6.24
N LEU A 236 11.81 -14.01 5.61
CA LEU A 236 12.80 -14.43 4.62
C LEU A 236 12.81 -13.46 3.43
N PHE A 237 11.63 -13.18 2.88
CA PHE A 237 11.46 -12.17 1.83
C PHE A 237 12.09 -10.83 2.21
N PHE A 238 11.74 -10.29 3.37
CA PHE A 238 12.21 -8.97 3.81
C PHE A 238 13.74 -8.91 3.94
N ILE A 239 14.36 -9.91 4.60
CA ILE A 239 15.82 -9.94 4.80
C ILE A 239 16.54 -10.02 3.46
N VAL A 240 16.12 -10.96 2.58
CA VAL A 240 16.73 -11.13 1.26
C VAL A 240 16.55 -9.88 0.40
N HIS A 241 15.36 -9.27 0.43
CA HIS A 241 15.08 -8.06 -0.34
C HIS A 241 15.91 -6.87 0.16
N LEU A 242 16.08 -6.71 1.47
CA LEU A 242 16.91 -5.67 2.06
C LEU A 242 18.39 -5.85 1.67
N LEU A 243 18.95 -7.05 1.82
CA LEU A 243 20.33 -7.34 1.42
C LEU A 243 20.53 -7.14 -0.09
N GLY A 244 19.57 -7.57 -0.91
CA GLY A 244 19.60 -7.37 -2.36
C GLY A 244 19.54 -5.89 -2.76
N ALA A 245 18.72 -5.09 -2.08
CA ALA A 245 18.62 -3.65 -2.33
C ALA A 245 19.93 -2.89 -2.07
N PHE A 246 20.77 -3.37 -1.14
CA PHE A 246 22.11 -2.84 -0.91
C PHE A 246 23.17 -3.43 -1.86
N ALA A 247 23.05 -4.70 -2.24
CA ALA A 247 24.04 -5.38 -3.08
C ALA A 247 23.94 -5.03 -4.57
N ILE A 248 22.73 -4.85 -5.10
CA ILE A 248 22.50 -4.63 -6.54
C ILE A 248 23.15 -3.31 -7.04
N PRO A 249 22.99 -2.15 -6.38
CA PRO A 249 23.59 -0.90 -6.86
C PRO A 249 25.10 -0.95 -7.13
N PRO A 250 25.97 -1.38 -6.20
CA PRO A 250 27.41 -1.44 -6.46
C PRO A 250 27.77 -2.48 -7.54
N LEU A 251 27.05 -3.61 -7.61
CA LEU A 251 27.26 -4.63 -8.65
C LEU A 251 26.96 -4.08 -10.05
N ILE A 252 25.83 -3.38 -10.23
CA ILE A 252 25.50 -2.72 -11.51
C ILE A 252 26.48 -1.59 -11.81
N TYR A 253 26.84 -0.78 -10.82
CA TYR A 253 27.77 0.35 -10.99
C TYR A 253 29.13 -0.10 -11.56
N TYR A 254 29.63 -1.25 -11.10
CA TYR A 254 30.85 -1.87 -11.60
C TYR A 254 30.64 -2.58 -12.95
N HIS A 255 29.57 -3.36 -13.09
CA HIS A 255 29.27 -4.13 -14.31
C HIS A 255 29.01 -3.25 -15.54
N ALA A 256 28.30 -2.14 -15.36
CA ALA A 256 27.79 -1.31 -16.46
C ALA A 256 28.06 0.18 -16.22
N PRO A 257 29.22 0.70 -16.68
CA PRO A 257 29.55 2.13 -16.55
C PRO A 257 28.49 3.08 -17.11
N SER A 258 27.81 2.68 -18.18
CA SER A 258 26.73 3.46 -18.78
C SER A 258 25.46 3.59 -17.95
N SER A 259 25.32 2.80 -16.89
CA SER A 259 24.15 2.82 -16.02
C SER A 259 24.41 3.58 -14.71
N ARG A 260 25.63 4.08 -14.50
CA ARG A 260 26.04 4.73 -13.25
C ARG A 260 25.18 5.92 -12.88
N PHE A 261 24.75 6.72 -13.86
CA PHE A 261 23.85 7.85 -13.63
C PHE A 261 22.53 7.40 -12.97
N TYR A 262 21.84 6.43 -13.57
CA TYR A 262 20.58 5.90 -13.05
C TYR A 262 20.74 5.22 -11.68
N ILE A 263 21.86 4.54 -11.45
CA ILE A 263 22.14 3.94 -10.13
C ILE A 263 22.41 5.02 -9.08
N ALA A 264 23.18 6.05 -9.41
CA ALA A 264 23.44 7.17 -8.51
C ALA A 264 22.15 7.92 -8.15
N GLU A 265 21.27 8.14 -9.13
CA GLU A 265 19.95 8.73 -8.90
C GLU A 265 19.08 7.85 -7.98
N ALA A 266 18.99 6.53 -8.25
CA ALA A 266 18.22 5.59 -7.44
C ALA A 266 18.69 5.56 -5.98
N VAL A 267 20.01 5.54 -5.76
CA VAL A 267 20.61 5.61 -4.41
C VAL A 267 20.35 6.97 -3.77
N GLY A 268 20.50 8.06 -4.53
CA GLY A 268 20.29 9.43 -4.04
C GLY A 268 18.87 9.63 -3.51
N VAL A 269 17.84 9.27 -4.29
CA VAL A 269 16.43 9.41 -3.86
C VAL A 269 16.11 8.54 -2.65
N PHE A 270 16.72 7.36 -2.55
CA PHE A 270 16.55 6.47 -1.39
C PHE A 270 17.18 7.04 -0.13
N VAL A 271 18.41 7.56 -0.20
CA VAL A 271 19.10 8.18 0.93
C VAL A 271 18.34 9.41 1.41
N LEU A 272 17.82 10.22 0.50
CA LEU A 272 16.98 11.37 0.84
C LEU A 272 15.69 10.95 1.58
N ASP A 273 15.01 9.89 1.13
CA ASP A 273 13.83 9.35 1.82
C ASP A 273 14.17 8.83 3.21
N LEU A 274 15.29 8.10 3.37
CA LEU A 274 15.76 7.62 4.66
C LEU A 274 16.09 8.78 5.63
N ALA A 275 16.76 9.83 5.13
CA ALA A 275 17.05 11.01 5.91
C ALA A 275 15.76 11.72 6.35
N ALA A 276 14.82 11.93 5.43
CA ALA A 276 13.52 12.53 5.75
C ALA A 276 12.74 11.70 6.78
N ARG A 277 12.71 10.37 6.64
CA ARG A 277 12.13 9.45 7.64
C ARG A 277 12.80 9.64 8.99
N LYS A 278 14.14 9.56 9.05
CA LYS A 278 14.89 9.70 10.31
C LYS A 278 14.64 11.04 11.01
N MET A 279 14.54 12.13 10.25
CA MET A 279 14.26 13.47 10.77
C MET A 279 12.81 13.62 11.27
N THR A 280 11.87 12.87 10.71
CA THR A 280 10.44 12.97 11.04
C THR A 280 9.97 11.93 12.06
N THR A 281 10.73 10.86 12.29
CA THR A 281 10.47 9.87 13.33
C THR A 281 10.48 10.51 14.71
N ILE A 282 9.47 10.19 15.50
CA ILE A 282 9.27 10.67 16.86
C ILE A 282 9.61 9.53 17.82
N THR A 283 10.56 9.72 18.72
CA THR A 283 10.71 8.85 19.88
C THR A 283 9.79 9.35 20.98
N ALA A 284 8.89 8.48 21.45
CA ALA A 284 7.89 8.83 22.45
C ALA A 284 7.83 7.76 23.56
N PRO A 285 7.66 8.16 24.83
CA PRO A 285 7.36 7.23 25.90
C PRO A 285 5.93 6.68 25.71
N ALA A 286 5.77 5.39 25.90
CA ALA A 286 4.53 4.67 25.71
C ALA A 286 4.24 3.71 26.85
N ILE A 287 2.95 3.53 27.13
CA ILE A 287 2.41 2.51 28.03
C ILE A 287 1.80 1.42 27.16
N ILE A 288 2.05 0.16 27.52
CA ILE A 288 1.62 -1.02 26.77
C ILE A 288 0.80 -1.91 27.70
N GLU A 289 -0.46 -2.13 27.36
CA GLU A 289 -1.42 -2.84 28.20
C GLU A 289 -2.00 -4.03 27.44
N ALA A 290 -1.97 -5.22 28.05
CA ALA A 290 -2.67 -6.38 27.50
C ALA A 290 -4.18 -6.21 27.70
N ILE A 291 -4.98 -6.49 26.68
CA ILE A 291 -6.45 -6.50 26.80
C ILE A 291 -6.87 -7.89 27.33
N PRO A 292 -7.42 -7.98 28.55
CA PRO A 292 -7.75 -9.27 29.19
C PRO A 292 -8.64 -10.15 28.30
N GLY A 293 -8.42 -11.47 28.34
CA GLY A 293 -9.22 -12.43 27.57
C GLY A 293 -8.98 -12.39 26.05
N THR A 294 -8.01 -11.61 25.56
CA THR A 294 -7.75 -11.46 24.12
C THR A 294 -6.27 -11.63 23.77
N SER A 295 -5.99 -11.65 22.45
CA SER A 295 -4.64 -11.53 21.88
C SER A 295 -4.31 -10.09 21.50
N LEU A 296 -4.95 -9.09 22.10
CA LEU A 296 -4.75 -7.68 21.76
C LEU A 296 -3.90 -6.98 22.81
N VAL A 297 -3.10 -6.03 22.34
CA VAL A 297 -2.31 -5.11 23.17
C VAL A 297 -2.68 -3.69 22.78
N LYS A 298 -3.03 -2.86 23.76
CA LYS A 298 -3.23 -1.43 23.60
C LYS A 298 -1.92 -0.72 23.87
N VAL A 299 -1.52 0.19 22.99
CA VAL A 299 -0.33 1.02 23.16
C VAL A 299 -0.74 2.48 23.15
N SER A 300 -0.36 3.21 24.19
CA SER A 300 -0.64 4.63 24.36
C SER A 300 0.68 5.41 24.46
N ALA A 301 1.02 6.16 23.41
CA ALA A 301 2.24 6.95 23.32
C ALA A 301 1.96 8.44 23.57
N LYS A 302 2.83 9.11 24.33
CA LYS A 302 2.68 10.54 24.63
C LYS A 302 3.50 11.42 23.67
N LEU A 303 2.82 12.23 22.88
CA LEU A 303 3.36 13.15 21.89
C LEU A 303 3.16 14.60 22.33
N THR A 304 3.93 15.52 21.76
CA THR A 304 3.72 16.97 21.95
C THR A 304 2.51 17.45 21.14
N ALA A 305 1.87 18.54 21.60
CA ALA A 305 0.72 19.18 20.94
C ALA A 305 0.84 19.32 19.40
N PRO A 306 1.92 19.89 18.83
CA PRO A 306 2.02 20.03 17.37
C PRO A 306 2.20 18.69 16.64
N LYS A 307 2.74 17.68 17.32
CA LYS A 307 2.92 16.33 16.75
C LYS A 307 1.61 15.57 16.73
N ILE A 308 0.83 15.59 17.82
CA ILE A 308 -0.45 14.89 17.90
C ILE A 308 -1.49 15.47 16.92
N ALA A 309 -1.51 16.79 16.73
CA ALA A 309 -2.42 17.47 15.81
C ALA A 309 -2.33 16.92 14.37
N LYS A 310 -1.13 16.48 13.92
CA LYS A 310 -0.94 15.86 12.60
C LYS A 310 -1.72 14.55 12.44
N TYR A 311 -1.81 13.78 13.51
CA TYR A 311 -2.55 12.52 13.54
C TYR A 311 -4.06 12.77 13.66
N THR A 312 -4.47 13.72 14.51
CA THR A 312 -5.88 14.08 14.65
C THR A 312 -6.49 14.58 13.34
N ALA A 313 -5.73 15.36 12.56
CA ALA A 313 -6.15 15.85 11.24
C ALA A 313 -6.23 14.76 10.16
N ARG A 314 -5.80 13.53 10.44
CA ARG A 314 -5.75 12.41 9.47
C ARG A 314 -6.35 11.13 10.07
N PRO A 315 -7.66 11.09 10.30
CA PRO A 315 -8.33 9.90 10.82
C PRO A 315 -8.16 8.71 9.85
N GLY A 316 -8.04 7.51 10.41
CA GLY A 316 -7.76 6.29 9.64
C GLY A 316 -6.33 6.20 9.08
N SER A 317 -5.43 7.11 9.48
CA SER A 317 -4.01 6.99 9.18
C SER A 317 -3.35 5.91 10.04
N HIS A 318 -2.15 5.49 9.64
CA HIS A 318 -1.34 4.54 10.39
C HIS A 318 0.09 5.06 10.57
N ILE A 319 0.80 4.47 11.52
CA ILE A 319 2.21 4.73 11.82
C ILE A 319 3.05 3.52 11.45
N TYR A 320 4.34 3.72 11.22
CA TYR A 320 5.34 2.66 11.32
C TYR A 320 6.02 2.73 12.68
N LEU A 321 5.92 1.64 13.43
CA LEU A 321 6.50 1.51 14.76
C LEU A 321 7.83 0.77 14.70
N ASN A 322 8.80 1.27 15.46
CA ASN A 322 10.08 0.63 15.70
C ASN A 322 10.40 0.65 17.22
N VAL A 323 11.09 -0.40 17.70
CA VAL A 323 11.50 -0.49 19.10
C VAL A 323 12.97 -0.08 19.21
N PRO A 324 13.31 1.08 19.81
CA PRO A 324 14.68 1.56 19.94
C PRO A 324 15.54 0.68 20.84
N ALA A 325 16.87 0.86 20.79
CA ALA A 325 17.82 0.04 21.56
C ALA A 325 17.59 0.16 23.08
N ALA A 326 17.24 1.35 23.57
CA ALA A 326 16.91 1.61 24.98
C ALA A 326 15.75 0.73 25.48
N SER A 327 14.84 0.34 24.59
CA SER A 327 13.68 -0.51 24.91
C SER A 327 13.91 -1.99 24.60
N ARG A 328 15.18 -2.37 24.40
CA ARG A 328 15.67 -3.74 24.13
C ARG A 328 16.80 -4.16 25.09
N PRO A 329 16.67 -3.98 26.43
CA PRO A 329 17.70 -4.42 27.36
C PRO A 329 17.94 -5.93 27.23
N GLY A 330 19.20 -6.35 27.32
CA GLY A 330 19.61 -7.75 27.22
C GLY A 330 19.78 -8.31 25.80
N ILE A 331 19.44 -7.56 24.74
CA ILE A 331 19.75 -7.96 23.36
C ILE A 331 21.14 -7.43 22.99
N GLY A 332 22.12 -8.33 22.84
CA GLY A 332 23.50 -7.96 22.48
C GLY A 332 23.58 -7.18 21.16
N GLN A 333 24.37 -6.11 21.14
CA GLN A 333 24.45 -5.10 20.06
C GLN A 333 24.83 -5.65 18.68
N PHE A 334 25.42 -6.85 18.63
CA PHE A 334 25.82 -7.54 17.38
C PHE A 334 25.03 -8.83 17.11
N SER A 335 24.01 -9.11 17.92
CA SER A 335 23.17 -10.29 17.72
C SER A 335 22.25 -10.13 16.51
N ALA A 336 21.92 -11.24 15.83
CA ALA A 336 20.98 -11.21 14.71
C ALA A 336 19.62 -10.57 15.08
N PRO A 337 19.03 -10.81 16.27
CA PRO A 337 17.83 -10.10 16.71
C PRO A 337 18.01 -8.58 16.80
N TYR A 338 19.17 -8.10 17.26
CA TYR A 338 19.45 -6.67 17.36
C TYR A 338 19.39 -6.01 15.99
N LEU A 339 20.10 -6.57 15.01
CA LEU A 339 20.13 -6.06 13.64
C LEU A 339 18.75 -6.10 12.97
N VAL A 340 17.95 -7.13 13.23
CA VAL A 340 16.57 -7.19 12.73
C VAL A 340 15.78 -5.97 13.23
N PHE A 341 15.85 -5.66 14.53
CA PHE A 341 15.12 -4.53 15.11
C PHE A 341 15.61 -3.16 14.63
N GLU A 342 16.84 -3.01 14.13
CA GLU A 342 17.28 -1.74 13.50
C GLU A 342 16.50 -1.41 12.22
N PHE A 343 16.14 -2.44 11.44
CA PHE A 343 15.44 -2.29 10.17
C PHE A 343 13.95 -2.64 10.25
N LEU A 344 13.48 -3.15 11.38
CA LEU A 344 12.10 -3.59 11.56
C LEU A 344 11.18 -2.41 11.90
N TYR A 345 10.34 -2.06 10.92
CA TYR A 345 9.29 -1.06 11.04
C TYR A 345 7.96 -1.72 10.63
N ASN A 346 7.02 -1.84 11.56
CA ASN A 346 5.73 -2.47 11.31
C ASN A 346 4.60 -1.44 11.35
N PRO A 347 3.62 -1.50 10.42
CA PRO A 347 2.54 -0.55 10.42
C PRO A 347 1.47 -0.90 11.46
N PHE A 348 0.96 0.13 12.15
CA PHE A 348 -0.18 0.04 13.07
C PHE A 348 -1.09 1.24 12.87
N THR A 349 -2.40 0.98 12.73
CA THR A 349 -3.39 2.03 12.54
C THR A 349 -3.59 2.82 13.83
N VAL A 350 -3.67 4.14 13.70
CA VAL A 350 -3.99 5.03 14.83
C VAL A 350 -5.46 4.84 15.18
N ALA A 351 -5.73 4.26 16.34
CA ALA A 351 -7.07 3.94 16.80
C ALA A 351 -7.77 5.15 17.44
N SER A 352 -7.01 6.01 18.13
CA SER A 352 -7.52 7.26 18.69
C SER A 352 -6.41 8.29 18.94
N THR A 353 -6.79 9.55 19.04
CA THR A 353 -5.92 10.67 19.41
C THR A 353 -6.61 11.54 20.44
N ASN A 354 -5.89 11.97 21.47
CA ASN A 354 -6.35 12.97 22.43
C ASN A 354 -5.41 14.18 22.39
N GLN A 355 -5.91 15.32 21.90
CA GLN A 355 -5.11 16.54 21.77
C GLN A 355 -4.79 17.19 23.12
N GLU A 356 -5.67 17.05 24.12
CA GLU A 356 -5.50 17.64 25.45
C GLU A 356 -4.40 16.92 26.24
N THR A 357 -4.41 15.58 26.21
CA THR A 357 -3.41 14.77 26.93
C THR A 357 -2.14 14.52 26.11
N GLY A 358 -2.19 14.75 24.80
CA GLY A 358 -1.13 14.42 23.84
C GLY A 358 -1.02 12.92 23.55
N GLU A 359 -2.06 12.15 23.81
CA GLU A 359 -2.03 10.68 23.71
C GLU A 359 -2.38 10.20 22.30
N LEU A 360 -1.51 9.35 21.75
CA LEU A 360 -1.72 8.61 20.51
C LEU A 360 -1.89 7.13 20.85
N THR A 361 -3.05 6.55 20.55
CA THR A 361 -3.34 5.15 20.86
C THR A 361 -3.46 4.31 19.60
N PHE A 362 -2.88 3.11 19.63
CA PHE A 362 -3.12 2.07 18.64
C PHE A 362 -3.30 0.71 19.32
N VAL A 363 -3.95 -0.22 18.62
CA VAL A 363 -4.20 -1.57 19.12
C VAL A 363 -3.57 -2.57 18.18
N ALA A 364 -2.77 -3.48 18.73
CA ALA A 364 -2.03 -4.49 17.99
C ALA A 364 -2.52 -5.89 18.40
N ARG A 365 -2.77 -6.76 17.41
CA ARG A 365 -2.95 -8.19 17.67
C ARG A 365 -1.59 -8.87 17.80
N THR A 366 -1.39 -9.62 18.87
CA THR A 366 -0.19 -10.42 19.07
C THR A 366 -0.16 -11.57 18.08
N ARG A 367 1.00 -11.72 17.43
CA ARG A 367 1.29 -12.76 16.44
C ARG A 367 2.73 -13.20 16.64
N ASN A 368 3.11 -14.31 15.99
CA ASN A 368 4.44 -14.93 16.10
C ASN A 368 5.60 -14.09 15.50
N GLY A 369 5.37 -12.83 15.14
CA GLY A 369 6.39 -11.92 14.59
C GLY A 369 7.20 -11.22 15.68
N PRO A 370 8.44 -10.78 15.40
CA PRO A 370 9.32 -10.17 16.41
C PRO A 370 8.73 -8.93 17.08
N MET A 371 8.10 -8.05 16.29
CA MET A 371 7.50 -6.81 16.79
C MET A 371 6.36 -7.09 17.78
N THR A 372 5.36 -7.85 17.37
CA THR A 372 4.17 -8.12 18.17
C THR A 372 4.47 -8.99 19.39
N ASN A 373 5.41 -9.93 19.28
CA ASN A 373 5.91 -10.68 20.44
C ASN A 373 6.62 -9.76 21.44
N ARG A 374 7.41 -8.79 20.95
CA ARG A 374 8.07 -7.81 21.82
C ARG A 374 7.05 -6.93 22.53
N LEU A 375 6.03 -6.43 21.83
CA LEU A 375 4.94 -5.67 22.45
C LEU A 375 4.20 -6.49 23.51
N HIS A 376 3.92 -7.77 23.24
CA HIS A 376 3.32 -8.66 24.23
C HIS A 376 4.19 -8.81 25.49
N HIS A 377 5.48 -9.09 25.34
CA HIS A 377 6.39 -9.21 26.48
C HIS A 377 6.47 -7.92 27.31
N LEU A 378 6.53 -6.76 26.64
CA LEU A 378 6.55 -5.46 27.32
C LEU A 378 5.26 -5.23 28.09
N SER A 379 4.10 -5.67 27.56
CA SER A 379 2.82 -5.58 28.26
C SER A 379 2.74 -6.45 29.52
N SER A 380 3.36 -7.63 29.50
CA SER A 380 3.39 -8.53 30.66
C SER A 380 4.25 -7.98 31.79
N SER A 381 5.36 -7.32 31.46
CA SER A 381 6.24 -6.68 32.44
C SER A 381 5.56 -5.52 33.16
N THR A 382 4.75 -4.72 32.46
CA THR A 382 3.97 -3.62 33.07
C THR A 382 2.93 -4.14 34.07
N ASN A 383 2.32 -5.30 33.82
CA ASN A 383 1.29 -5.85 34.70
C ASN A 383 1.85 -6.51 35.97
N ALA A 384 3.11 -6.95 35.98
CA ALA A 384 3.69 -7.75 37.07
C ALA A 384 4.35 -6.92 38.19
N GLY A 385 4.52 -5.59 38.01
CA GLY A 385 5.43 -4.80 38.83
C GLY A 385 4.87 -3.52 39.47
N GLY A 386 3.58 -3.20 39.37
CA GLY A 386 2.97 -1.99 39.97
C GLY A 386 3.52 -0.63 39.47
N SER A 387 4.65 -0.61 38.76
CA SER A 387 5.22 0.54 38.07
C SER A 387 4.69 0.58 36.64
N THR A 388 4.11 1.71 36.26
CA THR A 388 3.80 2.03 34.86
C THR A 388 5.09 2.42 34.14
N ASP A 389 6.01 1.47 33.99
CA ASP A 389 7.28 1.74 33.32
C ASP A 389 7.02 2.10 31.86
N LYS A 390 7.37 3.33 31.51
CA LYS A 390 7.22 3.86 30.17
C LYS A 390 8.32 3.29 29.29
N VAL A 391 7.93 2.74 28.16
CA VAL A 391 8.85 2.19 27.15
C VAL A 391 8.97 3.21 26.03
N GLU A 392 10.18 3.46 25.54
CA GLU A 392 10.37 4.33 24.39
C GLU A 392 10.04 3.60 23.09
N LEU A 393 9.29 4.26 22.21
CA LEU A 393 8.96 3.75 20.89
C LEU A 393 9.27 4.79 19.82
N ASN A 394 9.80 4.35 18.69
CA ASN A 394 10.01 5.17 17.51
C ASN A 394 8.76 5.11 16.63
N ILE A 395 8.15 6.26 16.36
CA ILE A 395 6.90 6.42 15.64
C ILE A 395 7.16 7.25 14.38
N GLU A 396 6.95 6.65 13.22
CA GLU A 396 7.07 7.29 11.91
C GLU A 396 5.68 7.42 11.27
N GLY A 397 5.32 8.60 10.77
CA GLY A 397 4.00 8.85 10.16
C GLY A 397 3.50 10.28 10.37
N PRO A 398 2.20 10.55 10.11
CA PRO A 398 1.15 9.61 9.67
C PRO A 398 1.17 9.22 8.18
N TYR A 399 0.84 7.96 7.89
CA TYR A 399 0.70 7.36 6.55
C TYR A 399 -0.74 6.90 6.25
N GLY A 400 -1.01 6.46 5.01
CA GLY A 400 -2.32 6.00 4.54
C GLY A 400 -3.02 6.99 3.60
N ALA A 401 -3.82 6.45 2.68
CA ALA A 401 -4.50 7.24 1.65
C ALA A 401 -5.74 7.96 2.20
N ILE A 402 -6.55 7.27 3.02
CA ILE A 402 -7.81 7.86 3.53
C ILE A 402 -7.54 9.11 4.36
N GLY A 403 -6.46 9.13 5.16
CA GLY A 403 -6.10 10.30 5.97
C GLY A 403 -5.75 11.52 5.12
N LYS A 404 -5.38 11.35 3.85
CA LYS A 404 -5.14 12.46 2.90
C LYS A 404 -6.42 12.89 2.18
N THR A 405 -7.34 11.96 1.94
CA THR A 405 -8.57 12.18 1.18
C THR A 405 -9.81 12.33 2.06
N PHE A 406 -9.67 12.35 3.39
CA PHE A 406 -10.80 12.43 4.32
C PHE A 406 -11.63 13.70 4.10
N ASN A 407 -10.97 14.85 3.94
CA ASN A 407 -11.66 16.10 3.61
C ASN A 407 -12.34 16.04 2.24
N ASP A 408 -11.77 15.31 1.27
CA ASP A 408 -12.43 15.11 -0.02
C ASP A 408 -13.69 14.25 0.14
N LEU A 409 -13.66 13.24 1.01
CA LEU A 409 -14.83 12.41 1.35
C LEU A 409 -15.95 13.27 1.97
N ILE A 410 -15.64 14.06 3.00
CA ILE A 410 -16.63 14.91 3.68
C ILE A 410 -17.20 15.98 2.73
N ASN A 411 -16.34 16.65 1.95
CA ASN A 411 -16.76 17.72 1.05
C ASN A 411 -17.37 17.23 -0.28
N SER A 412 -17.40 15.92 -0.54
CA SER A 412 -17.91 15.37 -1.81
C SER A 412 -19.43 15.40 -1.95
N GLY A 413 -20.17 15.79 -0.90
CA GLY A 413 -21.64 15.72 -0.86
C GLY A 413 -22.17 14.30 -0.71
N ILE A 414 -21.35 13.37 -0.17
CA ILE A 414 -21.77 12.02 0.17
C ILE A 414 -22.56 12.06 1.48
N ASN A 415 -23.82 11.65 1.40
CA ASN A 415 -24.75 11.71 2.54
C ASN A 415 -24.88 10.38 3.29
N ARG A 416 -24.27 9.31 2.75
CA ARG A 416 -24.35 7.95 3.30
C ARG A 416 -23.01 7.26 3.25
N ILE A 417 -22.56 6.79 4.41
CA ILE A 417 -21.26 6.15 4.58
C ILE A 417 -21.46 4.81 5.29
N LEU A 418 -21.07 3.72 4.62
CA LEU A 418 -21.02 2.38 5.21
C LEU A 418 -19.55 2.03 5.50
N ILE A 419 -19.25 1.78 6.77
CA ILE A 419 -17.92 1.37 7.21
C ILE A 419 -18.03 -0.09 7.68
N VAL A 420 -17.24 -0.98 7.10
CA VAL A 420 -17.24 -2.42 7.41
C VAL A 420 -15.87 -2.82 7.97
N ALA A 421 -15.86 -3.41 9.16
CA ALA A 421 -14.65 -3.80 9.85
C ALA A 421 -14.68 -5.28 10.26
N GLY A 422 -13.52 -5.95 10.14
CA GLY A 422 -13.32 -7.32 10.62
C GLY A 422 -12.17 -7.41 11.63
N GLY A 423 -12.43 -7.94 12.81
CA GLY A 423 -11.43 -8.12 13.87
C GLY A 423 -10.76 -6.80 14.25
N VAL A 424 -9.42 -6.78 14.24
CA VAL A 424 -8.62 -5.58 14.56
C VAL A 424 -8.72 -4.47 13.49
N GLY A 425 -9.33 -4.74 12.34
CA GLY A 425 -9.61 -3.73 11.31
C GLY A 425 -10.49 -2.57 11.80
N ALA A 426 -11.16 -2.74 12.94
CA ALA A 426 -11.86 -1.64 13.61
C ALA A 426 -10.94 -0.50 14.06
N THR A 427 -9.64 -0.73 14.25
CA THR A 427 -8.66 0.33 14.50
C THR A 427 -8.61 1.37 13.36
N PHE A 428 -9.03 1.01 12.15
CA PHE A 428 -9.25 1.93 11.04
C PHE A 428 -10.67 2.51 11.05
N ALA A 429 -11.67 1.67 11.29
CA ALA A 429 -13.07 2.04 11.15
C ALA A 429 -13.58 2.99 12.25
N VAL A 430 -13.22 2.74 13.52
CA VAL A 430 -13.66 3.52 14.68
C VAL A 430 -13.21 4.98 14.64
N PRO A 431 -11.93 5.32 14.42
CA PRO A 431 -11.52 6.72 14.32
C PRO A 431 -12.16 7.44 13.14
N LEU A 432 -12.41 6.75 12.02
CA LEU A 432 -13.14 7.34 10.89
C LEU A 432 -14.60 7.58 11.22
N TYR A 433 -15.26 6.64 11.89
CA TYR A 433 -16.65 6.79 12.36
C TYR A 433 -16.80 8.04 13.23
N HIS A 434 -15.94 8.19 14.24
CA HIS A 434 -15.94 9.37 15.10
C HIS A 434 -15.64 10.66 14.35
N ALA A 435 -14.66 10.64 13.43
CA ALA A 435 -14.30 11.83 12.67
C ALA A 435 -15.45 12.29 11.75
N VAL A 436 -16.16 11.36 11.09
CA VAL A 436 -17.32 11.72 10.25
C VAL A 436 -18.43 12.34 11.10
N LEU A 437 -18.74 11.76 12.26
CA LEU A 437 -19.78 12.28 13.14
C LEU A 437 -19.42 13.66 13.73
N ALA A 438 -18.14 13.88 14.03
CA ALA A 438 -17.64 15.16 14.53
C ALA A 438 -17.75 16.28 13.47
N GLU A 439 -17.49 15.97 12.20
CA GLU A 439 -17.59 16.93 11.10
C GLU A 439 -19.05 17.18 10.67
N ASN A 440 -19.88 16.14 10.63
CA ASN A 440 -21.27 16.26 10.22
C ASN A 440 -22.17 15.19 10.85
N SER A 441 -22.81 15.57 11.96
CA SER A 441 -23.76 14.75 12.72
C SER A 441 -25.03 14.36 11.96
N THR A 442 -25.33 15.02 10.82
CA THR A 442 -26.50 14.69 9.98
C THR A 442 -26.20 13.61 8.93
N THR A 443 -24.92 13.29 8.71
CA THR A 443 -24.51 12.23 7.77
C THR A 443 -25.00 10.88 8.28
N ASN A 444 -25.63 10.09 7.41
CA ASN A 444 -26.02 8.74 7.78
C ASN A 444 -24.80 7.81 7.70
N VAL A 445 -24.13 7.61 8.82
CA VAL A 445 -23.01 6.67 8.95
C VAL A 445 -23.51 5.37 9.54
N GLN A 446 -23.07 4.25 9.00
CA GLN A 446 -23.32 2.93 9.56
C GLN A 446 -21.98 2.21 9.73
N LEU A 447 -21.68 1.77 10.94
CA LEU A 447 -20.51 0.95 11.23
C LEU A 447 -20.94 -0.49 11.45
N VAL A 448 -20.47 -1.40 10.59
CA VAL A 448 -20.65 -2.84 10.73
C VAL A 448 -19.33 -3.44 11.18
N TRP A 449 -19.29 -4.03 12.37
CA TRP A 449 -18.08 -4.61 12.92
C TRP A 449 -18.28 -6.08 13.28
N ALA A 450 -17.53 -6.97 12.62
CA ALA A 450 -17.53 -8.39 12.92
C ALA A 450 -16.27 -8.79 13.72
N ILE A 451 -16.45 -9.42 14.88
CA ILE A 451 -15.37 -9.89 15.77
C ILE A 451 -15.62 -11.32 16.23
N ARG A 452 -14.57 -12.00 16.69
CA ARG A 452 -14.69 -13.37 17.21
C ARG A 452 -15.18 -13.41 18.65
N SER A 453 -14.69 -12.53 19.52
CA SER A 453 -15.06 -12.48 20.95
C SER A 453 -15.41 -11.04 21.32
N ALA A 454 -16.34 -10.84 22.26
CA ALA A 454 -16.70 -9.53 22.78
C ALA A 454 -15.49 -8.80 23.43
N GLY A 455 -14.53 -9.56 23.97
CA GLY A 455 -13.27 -9.01 24.49
C GLY A 455 -12.52 -8.17 23.47
N ASP A 456 -12.57 -8.54 22.18
CA ASP A 456 -11.90 -7.81 21.08
C ASP A 456 -12.48 -6.40 20.84
N ALA A 457 -13.65 -6.07 21.42
CA ALA A 457 -14.28 -4.76 21.32
C ALA A 457 -14.04 -3.84 22.53
N THR A 458 -13.51 -4.36 23.64
CA THR A 458 -13.40 -3.62 24.91
C THR A 458 -12.53 -2.36 24.80
N TRP A 459 -11.50 -2.38 23.95
CA TRP A 459 -10.63 -1.22 23.70
C TRP A 459 -11.37 -0.02 23.06
N ALA A 460 -12.48 -0.27 22.36
CA ALA A 460 -13.27 0.76 21.69
C ALA A 460 -14.42 1.28 22.57
N ALA A 461 -14.70 0.64 23.72
CA ALA A 461 -15.80 1.01 24.60
C ALA A 461 -15.52 2.29 25.41
N SER A 462 -14.26 2.58 25.70
CA SER A 462 -13.83 3.77 26.44
C SER A 462 -13.44 4.90 25.48
N THR A 463 -14.43 5.71 25.07
CA THR A 463 -14.15 6.95 24.33
C THR A 463 -13.89 8.11 25.30
N PRO A 464 -13.05 9.10 24.93
CA PRO A 464 -12.85 10.33 25.71
C PRO A 464 -14.16 11.11 25.95
N THR A 465 -15.16 10.90 25.09
CA THR A 465 -16.47 11.57 25.11
C THR A 465 -17.49 10.93 26.06
N GLY A 466 -17.13 9.85 26.77
CA GLY A 466 -18.00 9.19 27.77
C GLY A 466 -19.18 8.40 27.22
N LYS A 467 -19.51 8.52 25.93
CA LYS A 467 -20.47 7.64 25.22
C LYS A 467 -19.76 6.40 24.71
N SER A 468 -20.21 5.22 25.15
CA SER A 468 -19.72 3.95 24.62
C SER A 468 -20.10 3.84 23.15
N LEU A 469 -19.13 3.57 22.28
CA LEU A 469 -19.36 3.29 20.85
C LEU A 469 -20.40 2.17 20.67
N LEU A 470 -20.44 1.24 21.62
CA LEU A 470 -21.32 0.08 21.57
C LEU A 470 -22.79 0.46 21.81
N ASP A 471 -23.09 1.61 22.39
CA ASP A 471 -24.46 2.04 22.68
C ASP A 471 -25.08 2.88 21.55
N ASP A 472 -24.37 3.07 20.43
CA ASP A 472 -24.83 3.84 19.28
C ASP A 472 -25.61 2.95 18.29
N ASP A 473 -26.85 3.33 17.98
CA ASP A 473 -27.75 2.61 17.06
C ASP A 473 -27.19 2.48 15.64
N GLN A 474 -26.24 3.33 15.26
CA GLN A 474 -25.56 3.28 13.96
C GLN A 474 -24.43 2.24 13.92
N VAL A 475 -24.11 1.60 15.04
CA VAL A 475 -23.07 0.58 15.18
C VAL A 475 -23.70 -0.81 15.31
N GLN A 476 -23.38 -1.70 14.38
CA GLN A 476 -23.84 -3.09 14.38
C GLN A 476 -22.66 -4.03 14.66
N LEU A 477 -22.69 -4.67 15.83
CA LEU A 477 -21.68 -5.62 16.27
C LEU A 477 -22.13 -7.05 15.98
N PHE A 478 -21.32 -7.79 15.22
CA PHE A 478 -21.53 -9.19 14.89
C PHE A 478 -20.48 -10.05 15.60
N LEU A 479 -20.93 -10.97 16.46
CA LEU A 479 -20.08 -11.93 17.15
C LEU A 479 -20.06 -13.23 16.34
N THR A 480 -18.89 -13.61 15.85
CA THR A 480 -18.71 -14.75 14.93
C THR A 480 -17.89 -15.90 15.52
N GLY A 481 -17.51 -15.85 16.80
CA GLY A 481 -16.84 -16.95 17.51
C GLY A 481 -17.84 -17.97 18.03
N ASP A 482 -17.43 -19.25 18.06
CA ASP A 482 -18.19 -20.44 18.49
C ASP A 482 -19.65 -20.50 18.04
N MET A 483 -19.81 -20.70 16.72
CA MET A 483 -21.04 -21.15 16.09
C MET A 483 -21.19 -22.70 16.08
N GLY A 484 -20.51 -23.41 16.98
CA GLY A 484 -20.69 -24.85 17.17
C GLY A 484 -19.57 -25.56 17.94
N VAL A 485 -19.72 -25.70 19.27
CA VAL A 485 -20.07 -26.93 20.00
C VAL A 485 -20.56 -26.43 21.37
N ALA A 486 -21.86 -26.59 21.66
CA ALA A 486 -22.33 -26.49 23.03
C ALA A 486 -21.79 -27.71 23.78
N ASN A 487 -20.62 -27.56 24.42
CA ASN A 487 -20.21 -28.41 25.52
C ASN A 487 -20.34 -27.56 26.78
N ASP A 488 -21.26 -27.98 27.66
CA ASP A 488 -21.79 -27.28 28.84
C ASP A 488 -20.79 -27.01 29.98
N ASN A 489 -19.49 -26.78 29.72
CA ASN A 489 -18.51 -26.67 30.82
C ASN A 489 -17.58 -25.45 30.86
N ASP A 490 -17.68 -24.46 29.95
CA ASP A 490 -16.86 -23.24 30.05
C ASP A 490 -17.65 -22.03 30.57
N ASN A 491 -17.82 -22.00 31.89
CA ASN A 491 -18.42 -20.90 32.66
C ASN A 491 -17.63 -19.57 32.58
N ALA A 492 -16.50 -19.49 31.88
CA ALA A 492 -15.72 -18.25 31.76
C ALA A 492 -16.30 -17.27 30.72
N ALA A 493 -16.86 -17.76 29.60
CA ALA A 493 -17.43 -16.91 28.56
C ALA A 493 -18.78 -16.29 28.98
N GLY A 494 -19.56 -16.98 29.82
CA GLY A 494 -20.81 -16.47 30.39
C GLY A 494 -20.60 -15.39 31.45
N VAL A 495 -19.48 -15.41 32.17
CA VAL A 495 -19.17 -14.42 33.22
C VAL A 495 -18.71 -13.08 32.61
N GLU A 496 -17.94 -13.09 31.52
CA GLU A 496 -17.62 -11.85 30.78
C GLU A 496 -18.86 -11.27 30.06
N MET A 497 -19.81 -12.12 29.67
CA MET A 497 -21.07 -11.73 29.03
C MET A 497 -21.99 -10.93 29.98
N ASN A 498 -21.99 -11.26 31.27
CA ASN A 498 -22.76 -10.55 32.31
C ASN A 498 -22.18 -9.17 32.66
N ASN A 499 -20.85 -9.02 32.63
CA ASN A 499 -20.21 -7.73 32.94
C ASN A 499 -20.40 -6.68 31.83
N LEU A 500 -20.59 -7.09 30.57
CA LEU A 500 -20.94 -6.21 29.45
C LEU A 500 -22.44 -5.94 29.34
N SER A 501 -23.31 -6.82 29.87
CA SER A 501 -24.77 -6.62 29.89
C SER A 501 -25.22 -5.75 31.06
N GLN A 502 -24.54 -5.80 32.22
CA GLN A 502 -24.86 -4.94 33.37
C GLN A 502 -24.61 -3.44 33.14
N ARG A 503 -23.88 -3.05 32.09
CA ARG A 503 -23.54 -1.66 31.78
C ARG A 503 -24.40 -0.99 30.70
N SER A 504 -25.19 -1.74 29.94
CA SER A 504 -25.95 -1.20 28.79
C SER A 504 -27.45 -1.47 28.98
N THR A 505 -28.25 -0.41 29.08
CA THR A 505 -29.69 -0.46 29.35
C THR A 505 -30.56 -0.59 28.08
N ARG A 506 -29.98 -0.80 26.89
CA ARG A 506 -30.72 -0.95 25.62
C ARG A 506 -30.08 -1.98 24.67
N PRO A 507 -30.87 -2.72 23.86
CA PRO A 507 -30.37 -3.85 23.09
C PRO A 507 -29.67 -3.37 21.81
N VAL A 508 -28.34 -3.30 21.86
CA VAL A 508 -27.50 -3.41 20.66
C VAL A 508 -27.93 -4.68 19.92
N ILE A 509 -28.22 -4.61 18.62
CA ILE A 509 -28.55 -5.81 17.82
C ILE A 509 -27.28 -6.67 17.72
N ARG A 510 -27.04 -7.49 18.75
CA ARG A 510 -25.94 -8.45 18.84
C ARG A 510 -26.35 -9.69 18.09
N ASN A 511 -26.02 -9.74 16.80
CA ASN A 511 -26.27 -10.91 15.99
C ASN A 511 -25.11 -11.90 16.15
N SER A 512 -25.39 -13.09 16.68
CA SER A 512 -24.42 -14.21 16.76
C SER A 512 -24.13 -14.86 15.40
N LYS A 513 -24.50 -14.21 14.29
CA LYS A 513 -24.30 -14.72 12.92
C LYS A 513 -23.30 -13.85 12.17
N ARG A 514 -22.70 -14.38 11.10
CA ARG A 514 -21.90 -13.56 10.19
C ARG A 514 -22.80 -12.48 9.55
N PRO A 515 -22.29 -11.26 9.32
CA PRO A 515 -23.06 -10.20 8.68
C PRO A 515 -23.42 -10.60 7.24
N ASP A 516 -24.69 -10.44 6.89
CA ASP A 516 -25.15 -10.56 5.51
C ASP A 516 -24.77 -9.28 4.75
N LEU A 517 -23.56 -9.28 4.19
CA LEU A 517 -23.01 -8.12 3.49
C LEU A 517 -23.84 -7.73 2.27
N GLN A 518 -24.47 -8.71 1.59
CA GLN A 518 -25.33 -8.44 0.43
C GLN A 518 -26.54 -7.62 0.86
N ARG A 519 -27.25 -8.09 1.88
CA ARG A 519 -28.41 -7.39 2.44
C ARG A 519 -28.04 -6.00 2.96
N ILE A 520 -26.95 -5.89 3.72
CA ILE A 520 -26.48 -4.60 4.27
C ILE A 520 -26.19 -3.60 3.13
N VAL A 521 -25.53 -4.04 2.07
CA VAL A 521 -25.25 -3.21 0.90
C VAL A 521 -26.55 -2.81 0.20
N ASP A 522 -27.45 -3.77 -0.03
CA ASP A 522 -28.73 -3.50 -0.67
C ASP A 522 -29.57 -2.50 0.12
N ASP A 523 -29.68 -2.66 1.44
CA ASP A 523 -30.36 -1.73 2.36
C ASP A 523 -29.72 -0.33 2.35
N THR A 524 -28.39 -0.27 2.17
CA THR A 524 -27.64 0.99 2.06
C THR A 524 -28.01 1.73 0.77
N PHE A 525 -28.19 1.03 -0.35
CA PHE A 525 -28.50 1.63 -1.65
C PHE A 525 -30.00 1.86 -1.92
N GLN A 526 -30.89 1.07 -1.29
CA GLN A 526 -32.34 1.12 -1.52
C GLN A 526 -33.02 2.37 -0.96
N LYS A 527 -32.49 2.96 0.12
CA LYS A 527 -33.16 4.06 0.84
C LYS A 527 -33.37 5.33 0.00
N ARG A 528 -32.52 5.60 -1.01
CA ARG A 528 -32.65 6.72 -1.97
C ARG A 528 -31.98 6.39 -3.31
N GLN A 529 -32.66 6.62 -4.44
CA GLN A 529 -32.19 6.22 -5.77
C GLN A 529 -30.98 7.04 -6.31
N HIS A 530 -30.79 8.29 -5.87
CA HIS A 530 -29.78 9.20 -6.42
C HIS A 530 -28.59 9.52 -5.50
N ASP A 531 -28.56 8.97 -4.29
CA ASP A 531 -27.47 9.25 -3.35
C ASP A 531 -26.15 8.61 -3.79
N SER A 532 -25.07 9.39 -3.70
CA SER A 532 -23.71 8.88 -3.70
C SER A 532 -23.39 8.25 -2.35
N VAL A 533 -22.84 7.04 -2.37
CA VAL A 533 -22.56 6.24 -1.18
C VAL A 533 -21.06 6.03 -1.05
N ALA A 534 -20.50 6.24 0.14
CA ALA A 534 -19.16 5.78 0.46
C ALA A 534 -19.19 4.43 1.16
N ILE A 535 -18.28 3.55 0.75
CA ILE A 535 -18.08 2.23 1.34
C ILE A 535 -16.60 2.10 1.67
N LEU A 536 -16.32 1.99 2.96
CA LEU A 536 -14.98 1.86 3.52
C LEU A 536 -14.89 0.48 4.18
N VAL A 537 -13.86 -0.30 3.87
CA VAL A 537 -13.69 -1.65 4.43
C VAL A 537 -12.28 -1.91 4.92
N CYS A 538 -12.16 -2.55 6.08
CA CYS A 538 -10.89 -3.04 6.62
C CYS A 538 -11.10 -4.36 7.38
N GLY A 539 -10.55 -5.46 6.87
CA GLY A 539 -10.75 -6.77 7.46
C GLY A 539 -10.06 -7.89 6.69
N PRO A 540 -10.47 -9.16 6.90
CA PRO A 540 -10.01 -10.29 6.12
C PRO A 540 -10.25 -10.09 4.61
N VAL A 541 -9.37 -10.64 3.78
CA VAL A 541 -9.42 -10.47 2.31
C VAL A 541 -10.76 -10.95 1.75
N GLU A 542 -11.31 -12.03 2.30
CA GLU A 542 -12.61 -12.58 1.92
C GLU A 542 -13.74 -11.58 2.17
N MET A 543 -13.72 -10.89 3.32
CA MET A 543 -14.72 -9.88 3.67
C MET A 543 -14.71 -8.71 2.69
N SER A 544 -13.52 -8.16 2.39
CA SER A 544 -13.39 -7.07 1.41
C SER A 544 -13.82 -7.49 0.01
N ARG A 545 -13.51 -8.74 -0.38
CA ARG A 545 -13.91 -9.31 -1.67
C ARG A 545 -15.41 -9.51 -1.79
N ASP A 546 -16.03 -10.08 -0.76
CA ASP A 546 -17.47 -10.35 -0.76
C ASP A 546 -18.27 -9.05 -0.69
N LEU A 547 -17.82 -8.07 0.13
CA LEU A 547 -18.40 -6.73 0.12
C LEU A 547 -18.30 -6.09 -1.28
N ARG A 548 -17.13 -6.18 -1.93
CA ARG A 548 -16.94 -5.63 -3.28
C ARG A 548 -17.89 -6.28 -4.29
N LYS A 549 -18.04 -7.61 -4.24
CA LYS A 549 -19.01 -8.35 -5.09
C LYS A 549 -20.43 -7.85 -4.88
N SER A 550 -20.85 -7.62 -3.63
CA SER A 550 -22.19 -7.09 -3.34
C SER A 550 -22.42 -5.67 -3.87
N VAL A 551 -21.36 -4.86 -3.95
CA VAL A 551 -21.42 -3.47 -4.45
C VAL A 551 -21.39 -3.40 -5.98
N THR A 552 -20.73 -4.34 -6.66
CA THR A 552 -20.57 -4.33 -8.13
C THR A 552 -21.89 -4.16 -8.89
N PRO A 553 -22.99 -4.88 -8.59
CA PRO A 553 -24.27 -4.69 -9.28
C PRO A 553 -24.80 -3.25 -9.21
N TRP A 554 -24.61 -2.56 -8.10
CA TRP A 554 -25.03 -1.17 -7.92
C TRP A 554 -24.20 -0.20 -8.76
N VAL A 555 -22.89 -0.42 -8.82
CA VAL A 555 -22.00 0.37 -9.68
C VAL A 555 -22.35 0.17 -11.16
N MET A 556 -22.63 -1.07 -11.58
CA MET A 556 -23.04 -1.38 -12.94
C MET A 556 -24.40 -0.77 -13.32
N ARG A 557 -25.28 -0.52 -12.33
CA ARG A 557 -26.54 0.25 -12.49
C ARG A 557 -26.32 1.77 -12.52
N GLY A 558 -25.06 2.24 -12.51
CA GLY A 558 -24.73 3.66 -12.58
C GLY A 558 -24.70 4.40 -11.23
N ARG A 559 -24.76 3.69 -10.09
CA ARG A 559 -24.64 4.33 -8.77
C ARG A 559 -23.22 4.88 -8.58
N LYS A 560 -23.13 6.10 -8.05
CA LYS A 560 -21.86 6.72 -7.68
C LYS A 560 -21.40 6.15 -6.33
N VAL A 561 -20.27 5.42 -6.36
CA VAL A 561 -19.70 4.80 -5.16
C VAL A 561 -18.29 5.30 -4.91
N TRP A 562 -18.06 5.80 -3.70
CA TRP A 562 -16.71 6.02 -3.18
C TRP A 562 -16.25 4.74 -2.47
N TRP A 563 -15.26 4.06 -3.02
CA TRP A 563 -14.76 2.80 -2.47
C TRP A 563 -13.35 2.96 -1.92
N HIS A 564 -13.17 2.54 -0.68
CA HIS A 564 -11.86 2.43 -0.04
C HIS A 564 -11.73 1.07 0.63
N ASN A 565 -10.72 0.30 0.23
CA ASN A 565 -10.34 -0.94 0.91
C ASN A 565 -9.01 -0.71 1.60
N GLU A 566 -9.04 -0.58 2.92
CA GLU A 566 -7.83 -0.50 3.74
C GLU A 566 -7.31 -1.91 4.00
N SER A 567 -6.17 -2.22 3.39
CA SER A 567 -5.50 -3.50 3.58
C SER A 567 -4.00 -3.30 3.52
N PHE A 568 -3.28 -3.93 4.43
CA PHE A 568 -1.84 -4.04 4.32
C PHE A 568 -1.48 -5.33 3.58
N GLY A 569 -1.25 -5.22 2.27
CA GLY A 569 -1.09 -6.35 1.36
C GLY A 569 0.26 -7.05 1.41
N TRP A 570 0.66 -7.57 2.57
CA TRP A 570 1.82 -8.46 2.70
C TRP A 570 1.49 -9.87 2.19
#